data_AF-A0A3E1ET36-F1
#
_entry.id   AF-A0A3E1ET36-F1
#
_cell.length_a   1.000
_cell.length_b   1.000
_cell.length_c   1.000
_cell.angle_alpha   90.00
_cell.angle_beta   90.00
_cell.angle_gamma   90.00
#
_symmetry.space_group_name_H-M   'P 1'
#
loop_
_entity.id
_entity.type
_entity.pdbx_description
1 polymer ?
#
loop_
_entity_poly.entity_id
_entity_poly.type
_entity_poly.pdbx_seq_one_letter_code
_entity_poly.pdbx_strand_id
1 'polypeptide(L)'
;MSQSIDAQIASLEKQLSALRLQKLEILQREMAALQASIGGEAPVAAVRRGRKPKAAVVEVEAAVPVAKKTRRPKRGKGSRGPRLQESEVLELLRAAVAAGGSEGISATEAAARSGVFYPRAMKLMPKYFKRHGRGKWTKYTIK
;
A
#
# COMPACT_ATOMS: atom_id res chain seq x y z
N MET A 1 -2.49 -18.20 47.10
CA MET A 1 -1.62 -17.60 46.08
C MET A 1 -2.33 -17.36 44.74
N SER A 2 -3.29 -18.19 44.31
CA SER A 2 -4.03 -18.04 43.04
C SER A 2 -4.85 -16.74 42.93
N GLN A 3 -5.56 -16.33 43.98
CA GLN A 3 -6.40 -15.11 43.97
C GLN A 3 -5.64 -13.81 43.64
N SER A 4 -4.33 -13.76 43.91
CA SER A 4 -3.49 -12.62 43.56
C SER A 4 -3.14 -12.57 42.07
N ILE A 5 -3.07 -13.72 41.39
CA ILE A 5 -2.73 -13.82 39.98
C ILE A 5 -3.97 -13.46 39.15
N ASP A 6 -5.14 -13.95 39.53
CA ASP A 6 -6.40 -13.65 38.85
C ASP A 6 -6.72 -12.14 38.90
N ALA A 7 -6.45 -11.48 40.02
CA ALA A 7 -6.58 -10.03 40.16
C ALA A 7 -5.59 -9.25 39.26
N GLN A 8 -4.37 -9.76 39.10
CA GLN A 8 -3.38 -9.17 38.18
C GLN A 8 -3.80 -9.34 36.72
N ILE A 9 -4.31 -10.51 36.34
CA ILE A 9 -4.84 -10.77 34.99
C ILE A 9 -5.96 -9.79 34.68
N ALA A 10 -6.96 -9.65 35.57
CA ALA A 10 -8.07 -8.73 35.36
C ALA A 10 -7.63 -7.26 35.25
N SER A 11 -6.58 -6.87 35.98
CA SER A 11 -5.99 -5.53 35.89
C SER A 11 -5.28 -5.30 34.54
N LEU A 12 -4.48 -6.27 34.09
CA LEU A 12 -3.80 -6.23 32.81
C LEU A 12 -4.78 -6.20 31.63
N GLU A 13 -5.87 -6.96 31.70
CA GLU A 13 -6.94 -6.96 30.70
C GLU A 13 -7.61 -5.59 30.57
N LYS A 14 -7.85 -4.90 31.70
CA LYS A 14 -8.37 -3.53 31.72
C LYS A 14 -7.38 -2.53 31.13
N GLN A 15 -6.09 -2.65 31.45
CA GLN A 15 -5.05 -1.80 30.87
C GLN A 15 -4.95 -2.01 29.35
N LEU A 16 -5.05 -3.26 28.91
CA LEU A 16 -4.97 -3.64 27.51
C LEU A 16 -6.19 -3.14 26.72
N SER A 17 -7.40 -3.21 27.28
CA SER A 17 -8.60 -2.64 26.65
C SER A 17 -8.53 -1.12 26.56
N ALA A 18 -8.04 -0.43 27.61
CA ALA A 18 -7.83 1.01 27.60
C ALA A 18 -6.81 1.44 26.52
N LEU A 19 -5.68 0.75 26.41
CA LEU A 19 -4.68 1.02 25.37
C LEU A 19 -5.22 0.79 23.95
N ARG A 20 -6.09 -0.22 23.76
CA ARG A 20 -6.76 -0.46 22.48
C ARG A 20 -7.68 0.70 22.11
N LEU A 21 -8.47 1.20 23.05
CA LEU A 21 -9.35 2.36 22.82
C LEU A 21 -8.54 3.61 22.45
N GLN A 22 -7.46 3.89 23.19
CA GLN A 22 -6.57 5.01 22.88
C GLN A 22 -6.00 4.93 21.46
N LYS A 23 -5.53 3.74 21.03
CA LYS A 23 -5.03 3.55 19.66
C LYS A 23 -6.11 3.75 18.61
N LEU A 24 -7.35 3.30 18.87
CA LEU A 24 -8.47 3.52 17.95
C LEU A 24 -8.80 5.01 17.81
N GLU A 25 -8.79 5.76 18.91
CA GLU A 25 -9.01 7.21 18.88
C GLU A 25 -7.93 7.93 18.06
N ILE A 26 -6.67 7.56 18.24
CA ILE A 26 -5.55 8.14 17.47
C ILE A 26 -5.74 7.87 15.98
N LEU A 27 -6.03 6.63 15.59
CA LEU A 27 -6.25 6.27 14.20
C LEU A 27 -7.48 6.98 13.61
N GLN A 28 -8.56 7.13 14.38
CA GLN A 28 -9.73 7.90 13.94
C GLN A 28 -9.40 9.37 13.71
N ARG A 29 -8.59 9.98 14.58
CA ARG A 29 -8.12 11.37 14.40
C ARG A 29 -7.24 11.52 13.16
N GLU A 30 -6.31 10.59 12.94
CA GLU A 30 -5.46 10.58 11.73
C GLU A 30 -6.29 10.42 10.47
N MET A 31 -7.26 9.51 10.47
CA MET A 31 -8.19 9.33 9.34
C MET A 31 -9.03 10.57 9.08
N ALA A 32 -9.54 11.24 10.12
CA ALA A 32 -10.28 12.48 9.98
C ALA A 32 -9.39 13.61 9.43
N ALA A 33 -8.14 13.72 9.90
CA ALA A 33 -7.18 14.69 9.39
C ALA A 33 -6.83 14.44 7.90
N LEU A 34 -6.64 13.18 7.51
CA LEU A 34 -6.41 12.80 6.11
C LEU A 34 -7.65 13.09 5.25
N GLN A 35 -8.86 12.78 5.72
CA GLN A 35 -10.10 13.11 5.02
C GLN A 35 -10.28 14.62 4.85
N ALA A 36 -9.98 15.42 5.86
CA ALA A 36 -10.02 16.88 5.77
C ALA A 36 -8.98 17.41 4.76
N SER A 37 -7.79 16.82 4.72
CA SER A 37 -6.76 17.18 3.74
C SER A 37 -7.15 16.85 2.28
N ILE A 38 -7.95 15.80 2.07
CA ILE A 38 -8.44 15.38 0.75
C ILE A 38 -9.71 16.14 0.36
N GLY A 39 -10.57 16.49 1.33
CA GLY A 39 -11.83 17.21 1.13
C GLY A 39 -11.71 18.73 1.02
N GLY A 40 -10.50 19.28 1.16
CA GLY A 40 -10.22 20.72 1.07
C GLY A 40 -10.08 21.28 -0.35
N GLU A 41 -10.10 20.45 -1.40
CA GLU A 41 -10.20 20.94 -2.77
C GLU A 41 -11.66 21.31 -3.09
N ALA A 42 -11.93 22.62 -3.03
CA ALA A 42 -13.11 23.25 -3.58
C ALA A 42 -13.47 22.68 -4.97
N PRO A 43 -14.76 22.60 -5.33
CA PRO A 43 -15.15 22.18 -6.67
C PRO A 43 -14.64 23.24 -7.65
N VAL A 44 -13.46 23.01 -8.23
CA VAL A 44 -13.04 23.73 -9.42
C VAL A 44 -14.01 23.30 -10.50
N ALA A 45 -15.05 24.12 -10.67
CA ALA A 45 -15.90 24.15 -11.83
C ALA A 45 -14.98 24.38 -13.04
N ALA A 46 -14.43 23.29 -13.55
CA ALA A 46 -13.77 23.27 -14.84
C ALA A 46 -14.86 23.55 -15.86
N VAL A 47 -14.94 24.85 -16.21
CA VAL A 47 -15.60 25.43 -17.37
C VAL A 47 -15.23 24.59 -18.59
N ARG A 48 -16.01 23.54 -18.85
CA ARG A 48 -16.02 22.85 -20.14
C ARG A 48 -16.87 23.69 -21.08
N ARG A 49 -16.27 24.74 -21.61
CA ARG A 49 -16.74 25.37 -22.85
C ARG A 49 -16.79 24.27 -23.92
N GLY A 50 -17.99 24.02 -24.45
CA GLY A 50 -18.18 23.20 -25.65
C GLY A 50 -18.83 21.85 -25.41
N ARG A 51 -20.12 21.83 -25.04
CA ARG A 51 -21.10 20.87 -25.57
C ARG A 51 -22.50 21.43 -25.34
N LYS A 52 -23.20 21.75 -26.43
CA LYS A 52 -24.59 22.22 -26.45
C LYS A 52 -25.49 21.15 -25.80
N PRO A 53 -26.39 21.47 -24.86
CA PRO A 53 -27.44 20.54 -24.46
C PRO A 53 -28.53 20.56 -25.53
N LYS A 54 -28.82 19.42 -26.16
CA LYS A 54 -30.04 19.25 -26.96
C LYS A 54 -31.07 18.58 -26.06
N ALA A 55 -32.26 19.19 -26.05
CA ALA A 55 -33.36 18.94 -25.15
C ALA A 55 -33.91 17.50 -25.19
N ALA A 56 -34.63 17.20 -24.12
CA ALA A 56 -35.41 16.01 -23.82
C ALA A 56 -36.19 15.40 -25.00
N VAL A 57 -36.23 14.07 -25.04
CA VAL A 57 -37.41 13.29 -25.46
C VAL A 57 -37.46 12.05 -24.55
N VAL A 58 -38.57 11.92 -23.83
CA VAL A 58 -39.04 10.73 -23.13
C VAL A 58 -39.76 9.87 -24.16
N GLU A 59 -39.45 8.56 -24.21
CA GLU A 59 -40.37 7.42 -24.47
C GLU A 59 -39.53 6.12 -24.49
N VAL A 60 -39.69 5.22 -23.51
CA VAL A 60 -40.60 4.06 -23.44
C VAL A 60 -40.13 2.84 -24.28
N GLU A 61 -40.04 1.72 -23.56
CA GLU A 61 -40.06 0.30 -23.95
C GLU A 61 -38.82 -0.47 -24.45
N ALA A 62 -38.44 -1.42 -23.58
CA ALA A 62 -38.17 -2.83 -23.85
C ALA A 62 -37.24 -3.21 -25.01
N ALA A 63 -35.95 -3.35 -24.70
CA ALA A 63 -35.07 -4.26 -25.42
C ALA A 63 -34.01 -4.87 -24.49
N VAL A 64 -34.04 -6.20 -24.43
CA VAL A 64 -33.12 -7.15 -23.77
C VAL A 64 -31.68 -6.64 -23.63
N PRO A 65 -31.05 -6.66 -22.44
CA PRO A 65 -29.63 -6.36 -22.34
C PRO A 65 -28.81 -7.56 -22.84
N VAL A 66 -28.53 -7.59 -24.14
CA VAL A 66 -27.41 -8.39 -24.68
C VAL A 66 -26.15 -7.91 -23.97
N ALA A 67 -25.54 -8.81 -23.19
CA ALA A 67 -24.36 -8.56 -22.38
C ALA A 67 -23.21 -7.99 -23.23
N LYS A 68 -23.11 -6.65 -23.26
CA LYS A 68 -21.92 -5.96 -23.76
C LYS A 68 -20.80 -6.28 -22.78
N LYS A 69 -19.90 -7.19 -23.16
CA LYS A 69 -18.59 -7.39 -22.54
C LYS A 69 -17.96 -6.03 -22.30
N THR A 70 -17.94 -5.58 -21.05
CA THR A 70 -17.26 -4.37 -20.64
C THR A 70 -15.79 -4.55 -21.01
N ARG A 71 -15.32 -3.76 -21.98
CA ARG A 71 -13.90 -3.73 -22.36
C ARG A 71 -13.14 -3.31 -21.11
N ARG A 72 -12.40 -4.25 -20.51
CA ARG A 72 -11.53 -4.01 -19.35
C ARG A 72 -10.77 -2.70 -19.59
N PRO A 73 -10.82 -1.71 -18.69
CA PRO A 73 -10.06 -0.49 -18.87
C PRO A 73 -8.59 -0.88 -19.04
N LYS A 74 -7.98 -0.46 -20.16
CA LYS A 74 -6.53 -0.56 -20.35
C LYS A 74 -5.90 0.10 -19.13
N ARG A 75 -5.20 -0.71 -18.30
CA ARG A 75 -4.43 -0.20 -17.16
C ARG A 75 -3.66 1.01 -17.65
N GLY A 76 -3.94 2.17 -17.06
CA GLY A 76 -3.33 3.44 -17.42
C GLY A 76 -1.82 3.25 -17.51
N LYS A 77 -1.22 3.90 -18.50
CA LYS A 77 0.24 3.94 -18.68
C LYS A 77 0.80 4.61 -17.42
N GLY A 78 1.13 3.80 -16.41
CA GLY A 78 1.67 4.28 -15.15
C GLY A 78 2.85 5.19 -15.47
N SER A 79 2.80 6.42 -14.96
CA SER A 79 3.91 7.34 -15.06
C SER A 79 5.15 6.61 -14.56
N ARG A 80 6.13 6.43 -15.44
CA ARG A 80 7.43 5.91 -15.05
C ARG A 80 8.05 7.02 -14.22
N GLY A 81 8.05 6.88 -12.91
CA GLY A 81 8.73 7.80 -12.01
C GLY A 81 10.21 7.96 -12.40
N PRO A 82 10.91 8.95 -11.82
CA PRO A 82 12.31 9.19 -12.11
C PRO A 82 13.14 7.92 -11.95
N ARG A 83 13.99 7.63 -12.94
CA ARG A 83 14.87 6.45 -12.90
C ARG A 83 16.01 6.73 -11.94
N LEU A 84 15.94 6.17 -10.73
CA LEU A 84 17.05 6.18 -9.78
C LEU A 84 18.30 5.53 -10.38
N GLN A 85 19.49 5.98 -9.98
CA GLN A 85 20.75 5.36 -10.40
C GLN A 85 20.95 4.00 -9.72
N GLU A 86 21.81 3.13 -10.28
CA GLU A 86 22.04 1.80 -9.69
C GLU A 86 22.65 1.89 -8.28
N SER A 87 23.57 2.83 -8.04
CA SER A 87 24.17 3.08 -6.73
C SER A 87 23.13 3.42 -5.66
N GLU A 88 22.25 4.39 -5.93
CA GLU A 88 21.16 4.80 -5.04
C GLU A 88 20.22 3.63 -4.73
N VAL A 89 19.89 2.84 -5.74
CA VAL A 89 19.05 1.65 -5.56
C VAL A 89 19.73 0.62 -4.66
N LEU A 90 21.05 0.45 -4.78
CA LEU A 90 21.80 -0.47 -3.93
C LEU A 90 21.84 -0.01 -2.47
N GLU A 91 21.97 1.28 -2.22
CA GLU A 91 21.94 1.85 -0.86
C GLU A 91 20.58 1.62 -0.20
N LEU A 92 19.48 1.91 -0.93
CA LEU A 92 18.12 1.66 -0.45
C LEU A 92 17.87 0.17 -0.18
N LEU A 93 18.37 -0.72 -1.04
CA LEU A 93 18.27 -2.16 -0.83
C LEU A 93 19.13 -2.64 0.34
N ARG A 94 20.32 -2.07 0.54
CA ARG A 94 21.19 -2.39 1.69
C ARG A 94 20.52 -2.01 3.00
N ALA A 95 19.92 -0.81 3.09
CA ALA A 95 19.15 -0.39 4.25
C ALA A 95 17.97 -1.33 4.53
N ALA A 96 17.23 -1.74 3.47
CA ALA A 96 16.13 -2.67 3.60
C ALA A 96 16.58 -4.07 4.07
N VAL A 97 17.69 -4.59 3.54
CA VAL A 97 18.23 -5.90 3.96
C VAL A 97 18.83 -5.82 5.37
N ALA A 98 19.47 -4.70 5.75
CA ALA A 98 19.95 -4.47 7.12
C ALA A 98 18.80 -4.54 8.13
N ALA A 99 17.64 -3.96 7.80
CA ALA A 99 16.44 -4.03 8.60
C ALA A 99 15.83 -5.45 8.70
N GLY A 100 16.31 -6.40 7.88
CA GLY A 100 15.98 -7.83 7.96
C GLY A 100 16.85 -8.64 8.90
N GLY A 101 17.94 -8.05 9.41
CA GLY A 101 18.85 -8.70 10.35
C GLY A 101 19.37 -10.06 9.89
N SER A 102 19.49 -10.99 10.83
CA SER A 102 20.02 -12.35 10.62
C SER A 102 19.06 -13.27 9.88
N GLU A 103 17.76 -13.00 9.91
CA GLU A 103 16.75 -13.84 9.24
C GLU A 103 16.78 -13.67 7.72
N GLY A 104 17.31 -12.54 7.24
CA GLY A 104 17.33 -12.16 5.84
C GLY A 104 15.95 -11.80 5.29
N ILE A 105 15.94 -11.12 4.15
CA ILE A 105 14.72 -10.60 3.53
C ILE A 105 14.56 -11.12 2.11
N SER A 106 13.32 -11.35 1.69
CA SER A 106 13.01 -11.73 0.30
C SER A 106 13.16 -10.54 -0.66
N ALA A 107 13.43 -10.80 -1.94
CA ALA A 107 13.52 -9.72 -2.94
C ALA A 107 12.23 -8.89 -3.06
N THR A 108 11.07 -9.52 -2.83
CA THR A 108 9.76 -8.86 -2.86
C THR A 108 9.60 -7.90 -1.70
N GLU A 109 9.96 -8.36 -0.51
CA GLU A 109 9.83 -7.56 0.71
C GLU A 109 10.85 -6.42 0.73
N ALA A 110 12.09 -6.65 0.30
CA ALA A 110 13.06 -5.58 0.15
C ALA A 110 12.59 -4.51 -0.84
N ALA A 111 12.04 -4.91 -1.99
CA ALA A 111 11.48 -3.98 -2.97
C ALA A 111 10.33 -3.15 -2.38
N ALA A 112 9.46 -3.79 -1.59
CA ALA A 112 8.36 -3.10 -0.91
C ALA A 112 8.86 -2.12 0.15
N ARG A 113 9.83 -2.51 0.99
CA ARG A 113 10.40 -1.66 2.04
C ARG A 113 11.22 -0.51 1.48
N SER A 114 11.98 -0.75 0.41
CA SER A 114 12.89 0.24 -0.18
C SER A 114 12.22 1.13 -1.23
N GLY A 115 10.97 0.86 -1.60
CA GLY A 115 10.27 1.55 -2.70
C GLY A 115 10.87 1.29 -4.09
N VAL A 116 11.77 0.31 -4.21
CA VAL A 116 12.45 -0.01 -5.48
C VAL A 116 11.57 -0.93 -6.30
N PHE A 117 11.50 -0.68 -7.61
CA PHE A 117 10.77 -1.54 -8.53
C PHE A 117 11.27 -2.99 -8.49
N TYR A 118 10.37 -3.93 -8.16
CA TYR A 118 10.70 -5.33 -7.88
C TYR A 118 11.58 -6.02 -8.95
N PRO A 119 11.30 -5.90 -10.27
CA PRO A 119 12.18 -6.46 -11.30
C PRO A 119 13.61 -5.95 -11.27
N ARG A 120 13.84 -4.73 -10.77
CA ARG A 120 15.18 -4.17 -10.60
C ARG A 120 15.85 -4.77 -9.36
N ALA A 121 15.14 -4.83 -8.23
CA ALA A 121 15.62 -5.50 -7.03
C ALA A 121 16.01 -6.96 -7.30
N MET A 122 15.19 -7.72 -8.04
CA MET A 122 15.48 -9.10 -8.44
C MET A 122 16.79 -9.27 -9.21
N LYS A 123 17.18 -8.29 -10.04
CA LYS A 123 18.44 -8.35 -10.81
C LYS A 123 19.66 -8.02 -9.98
N LEU A 124 19.50 -7.14 -8.98
CA LEU A 124 20.60 -6.64 -8.16
C LEU A 124 20.85 -7.51 -6.92
N MET A 125 19.79 -7.99 -6.28
CA MET A 125 19.86 -8.81 -5.07
C MET A 125 20.86 -9.99 -5.16
N PRO A 126 20.82 -10.85 -6.20
CA PRO A 126 21.72 -11.99 -6.29
C PRO A 126 23.20 -11.62 -6.54
N LYS A 127 23.47 -10.41 -7.05
CA LYS A 127 24.83 -9.97 -7.37
C LYS A 127 25.55 -9.46 -6.11
N TYR A 128 24.85 -8.62 -5.35
CA TYR A 128 25.45 -7.85 -4.27
C TYR A 128 25.22 -8.44 -2.87
N PHE A 129 24.22 -9.30 -2.69
CA PHE A 129 23.85 -9.87 -1.39
C PHE A 129 24.08 -11.38 -1.35
N LYS A 130 24.21 -11.93 -0.14
CA LYS A 130 24.36 -13.38 0.05
C LYS A 130 22.98 -14.03 -0.03
N ARG A 131 22.84 -15.02 -0.91
CA ARG A 131 21.58 -15.72 -1.15
C ARG A 131 21.46 -16.94 -0.24
N HIS A 132 20.36 -17.04 0.48
CA HIS A 132 19.98 -18.18 1.30
C HIS A 132 18.71 -18.82 0.76
N GLY A 133 18.68 -20.15 0.66
CA GLY A 133 17.52 -20.91 0.15
C GLY A 133 17.40 -20.91 -1.37
N ARG A 134 16.26 -21.42 -1.86
CA ARG A 134 15.93 -21.54 -3.29
C ARG A 134 14.45 -21.22 -3.55
N GLY A 135 14.15 -20.74 -4.75
CA GLY A 135 12.78 -20.47 -5.21
C GLY A 135 12.08 -19.37 -4.39
N LYS A 136 10.83 -19.62 -4.00
CA LYS A 136 10.00 -18.65 -3.26
C LYS A 136 10.51 -18.34 -1.85
N TRP A 137 11.31 -19.24 -1.28
CA TRP A 137 11.90 -19.11 0.05
C TRP A 137 13.29 -18.48 0.03
N THR A 138 13.67 -17.86 -1.10
CA THR A 138 14.96 -17.21 -1.22
C THR A 138 15.00 -15.96 -0.35
N LYS A 139 15.94 -15.93 0.60
CA LYS A 139 16.23 -14.78 1.44
C LYS A 139 17.62 -14.23 1.13
N TYR A 140 17.80 -12.94 1.35
CA TYR A 140 19.06 -12.23 1.12
C TYR A 140 19.54 -11.60 2.42
N THR A 141 20.83 -11.70 2.67
CA THR A 141 21.54 -11.09 3.80
C THR A 141 22.71 -10.26 3.29
N ILE A 142 23.20 -9.33 4.12
CA ILE A 142 24.40 -8.56 3.83
C ILE A 142 25.59 -9.53 3.79
N LYS A 143 26.51 -9.31 2.84
CA LYS A 143 27.74 -10.08 2.71
C LYS A 143 28.69 -9.80 3.88
#